data_AF-A0A0T6ZEG5-F1
#
_entry.id   AF-A0A0T6ZEG5-F1
#
_cell.length_a   1.000
_cell.length_b   1.000
_cell.length_c   1.000
_cell.angle_alpha   90.00
_cell.angle_beta   90.00
_cell.angle_gamma   90.00
#
_symmetry.space_group_name_H-M   'P 1'
#
loop_
_entity.id
_entity.type
_entity.pdbx_description
1 polymer ?
#
loop_
_entity_poly.entity_id
_entity_poly.type
_entity_poly.pdbx_seq_one_letter_code
_entity_poly.pdbx_strand_id
1 'polypeptide(L)'
;MLKLILTGVWVCAVTLGSVYFSMQSASAPVVTDGEAARRASEQYVPGEMITIPVIKEGSVQGYFLTKLSFSATKEGINNLRAPLRQMVTDVLYDLLVGSKFIDVADTGTFDLPTFKTTVKDGLNKKLGEEVITEVLVEQLEYLTKDDVKRVANSQNVPRQKPVPIVDKNGHVASDKLPEGAVKASSSH
;
A
#
# COMPACT_ATOMS: atom_id res chain seq x y z
N MET A 1 -34.75 -34.68 -34.40
CA MET A 1 -33.35 -34.72 -34.88
C MET A 1 -32.75 -33.32 -35.04
N LEU A 2 -33.38 -32.38 -35.77
CA LEU A 2 -32.83 -31.03 -36.00
C LEU A 2 -32.65 -30.16 -34.74
N LYS A 3 -33.54 -30.29 -33.74
CA LYS A 3 -33.45 -29.53 -32.48
C LYS A 3 -32.16 -29.76 -31.69
N LEU A 4 -31.62 -30.99 -31.72
CA LEU A 4 -30.37 -31.34 -31.01
C LEU A 4 -29.13 -30.75 -31.68
N ILE A 5 -29.13 -30.67 -33.01
CA ILE A 5 -28.04 -30.03 -33.77
C ILE A 5 -28.04 -28.53 -33.49
N LEU A 6 -29.21 -27.89 -33.47
CA LEU A 6 -29.33 -26.47 -33.17
C LEU A 6 -28.81 -26.11 -31.76
N THR A 7 -29.12 -26.95 -30.75
CA THR A 7 -28.62 -26.74 -29.39
C THR A 7 -27.11 -26.95 -29.29
N GLY A 8 -26.55 -27.91 -30.02
CA GLY A 8 -25.09 -28.11 -30.07
C GLY A 8 -24.36 -26.92 -30.67
N VAL A 9 -24.84 -26.41 -31.81
CA VAL A 9 -24.27 -25.22 -32.46
C VAL A 9 -24.38 -23.99 -31.56
N TRP A 10 -25.51 -23.82 -30.86
CA TRP A 10 -25.72 -22.72 -29.92
C TRP A 10 -24.71 -22.74 -28.77
N VAL A 11 -24.48 -23.90 -28.14
CA VAL A 11 -23.51 -24.04 -27.06
C VAL A 11 -22.09 -23.74 -27.54
N CYS A 12 -21.72 -24.20 -28.75
CA CYS A 12 -20.44 -23.85 -29.35
C CYS A 12 -20.26 -22.34 -29.55
N ALA A 13 -21.30 -21.65 -30.03
CA ALA A 13 -21.27 -20.21 -30.24
C ALA A 13 -21.11 -19.42 -28.93
N VAL A 14 -21.85 -19.81 -27.87
CA VAL A 14 -21.73 -19.19 -26.54
C VAL A 14 -20.34 -19.41 -25.93
N THR A 15 -19.78 -20.61 -26.09
CA THR A 15 -18.45 -20.94 -25.57
C THR A 15 -17.36 -20.14 -26.30
N LEU A 16 -17.41 -20.10 -27.64
CA LEU A 16 -16.47 -19.31 -28.44
C LEU A 16 -16.58 -17.81 -28.15
N GLY A 17 -17.81 -17.29 -28.03
CA GLY A 17 -18.03 -15.88 -27.66
C GLY A 17 -17.49 -15.54 -26.27
N SER A 18 -17.69 -16.43 -25.30
CA SER A 18 -17.19 -16.25 -23.93
C SER A 18 -15.66 -16.30 -23.87
N VAL A 19 -15.02 -17.24 -24.57
CA VAL A 19 -13.55 -17.31 -24.65
C VAL A 19 -12.97 -16.09 -25.37
N TYR A 20 -13.58 -15.67 -26.49
CA TYR A 20 -13.14 -14.49 -27.23
C TYR A 20 -13.26 -13.21 -26.41
N PHE A 21 -14.40 -13.00 -25.73
CA PHE A 21 -14.61 -11.85 -24.85
C PHE A 21 -13.67 -11.87 -23.64
N SER A 22 -13.42 -13.05 -23.07
CA SER A 22 -12.43 -13.24 -22.00
C SER A 22 -11.02 -12.86 -22.49
N MET A 23 -10.61 -13.30 -23.68
CA MET A 23 -9.31 -12.93 -24.25
C MET A 23 -9.20 -11.43 -24.57
N GLN A 24 -10.26 -10.83 -25.11
CA GLN A 24 -10.29 -9.40 -25.43
C GLN A 24 -10.23 -8.53 -24.17
N SER A 25 -10.90 -8.93 -23.08
CA SER A 25 -10.89 -8.19 -21.81
C SER A 25 -9.64 -8.48 -20.97
N ALA A 26 -9.04 -9.66 -21.09
CA ALA A 26 -7.81 -10.03 -20.40
C ALA A 26 -6.52 -9.58 -21.10
N SER A 27 -6.62 -8.93 -22.27
CA SER A 27 -5.45 -8.40 -22.97
C SER A 27 -4.90 -7.19 -22.22
N ALA A 28 -3.80 -7.41 -21.49
CA ALA A 28 -2.99 -6.33 -20.93
C ALA A 28 -2.57 -5.35 -22.05
N PRO A 29 -2.42 -4.05 -21.77
CA PRO A 29 -1.98 -3.09 -22.78
C PRO A 29 -0.68 -3.57 -23.43
N VAL A 30 -0.68 -3.70 -24.76
CA VAL A 30 0.54 -4.05 -25.51
C VAL A 30 1.49 -2.86 -25.37
N VAL A 31 2.53 -3.08 -24.59
CA VAL A 31 3.59 -2.10 -24.36
C VAL A 31 4.29 -1.90 -25.69
N THR A 32 4.21 -0.70 -26.24
CA THR A 32 4.92 -0.39 -27.49
C THR A 32 6.43 -0.52 -27.29
N ASP A 33 7.20 -0.83 -28.34
CA ASP A 33 8.68 -0.92 -28.24
C ASP A 33 9.29 0.39 -27.68
N GLY A 34 8.66 1.53 -27.97
CA GLY A 34 9.02 2.83 -27.39
C GLY A 34 8.74 2.94 -25.88
N GLU A 35 7.61 2.43 -25.39
CA GLU A 35 7.33 2.36 -23.95
C GLU A 35 8.20 1.35 -23.21
N ALA A 36 8.57 0.24 -23.86
CA ALA A 36 9.50 -0.73 -23.29
C ALA A 36 10.90 -0.14 -23.13
N ALA A 37 11.39 0.59 -24.14
CA ALA A 37 12.65 1.32 -24.06
C ALA A 37 12.62 2.44 -23.00
N ARG A 38 11.49 3.16 -22.88
CA ARG A 38 11.28 4.18 -21.84
C ARG A 38 11.29 3.57 -20.43
N ARG A 39 10.58 2.45 -20.21
CA ARG A 39 10.60 1.75 -18.92
C ARG A 39 11.96 1.13 -18.59
N ALA A 40 12.77 0.79 -19.59
CA ALA A 40 14.13 0.29 -19.37
C ALA A 40 15.11 1.38 -18.90
N SER A 41 14.86 2.65 -19.19
CA SER A 41 15.66 3.78 -18.70
C SER A 41 15.18 4.34 -17.36
N GLU A 42 14.01 3.91 -16.89
CA GLU A 42 13.45 4.28 -15.59
C GLU A 42 14.17 3.57 -14.44
N GLN A 43 14.19 4.24 -13.30
CA GLN A 43 14.68 3.74 -12.04
C GLN A 43 13.53 3.73 -11.03
N TYR A 44 13.41 2.61 -10.31
CA TYR A 44 12.52 2.52 -9.17
C TYR A 44 13.12 3.27 -7.98
N VAL A 45 12.33 4.17 -7.40
CA VAL A 45 12.66 4.93 -6.21
C VAL A 45 11.71 4.51 -5.10
N PRO A 46 12.20 3.84 -4.05
CA PRO A 46 11.36 3.42 -2.94
C PRO A 46 10.80 4.63 -2.19
N GLY A 47 9.58 4.45 -1.71
CA GLY A 47 8.89 5.46 -0.93
C GLY A 47 9.31 5.52 0.52
N GLU A 48 9.02 6.65 1.15
CA GLU A 48 9.05 6.79 2.60
C GLU A 48 7.61 6.98 3.12
N MET A 49 7.37 6.55 4.36
CA MET A 49 6.07 6.72 5.00
C MET A 49 5.85 8.19 5.33
N ILE A 50 4.72 8.73 4.88
CA ILE A 50 4.31 10.12 5.07
C ILE A 50 2.97 10.12 5.79
N THR A 51 2.88 10.93 6.84
CA THR A 51 1.66 11.15 7.62
C THR A 51 1.16 12.57 7.39
N ILE A 52 -0.07 12.70 6.91
CA ILE A 52 -0.72 13.98 6.60
C ILE A 52 -1.96 14.11 7.48
N PRO A 53 -2.13 15.21 8.23
CA PRO A 53 -3.35 15.44 8.99
C PRO A 53 -4.51 15.76 8.04
N VAL A 54 -5.66 15.16 8.30
CA VAL A 54 -6.90 15.46 7.57
C VAL A 54 -7.68 16.49 8.38
N ILE A 55 -7.87 17.69 7.85
CA ILE A 55 -8.49 18.82 8.57
C ILE A 55 -9.86 19.13 7.97
N LYS A 56 -10.90 19.07 8.81
CA LYS A 56 -12.29 19.43 8.45
C LYS A 56 -12.88 20.29 9.55
N GLU A 57 -13.61 21.34 9.17
CA GLU A 57 -14.30 22.24 10.11
C GLU A 57 -13.36 22.85 11.18
N GLY A 58 -12.12 23.18 10.80
CA GLY A 58 -11.15 23.78 11.71
C GLY A 58 -10.54 22.82 12.73
N SER A 59 -10.78 21.52 12.62
CA SER A 59 -10.17 20.51 13.49
C SER A 59 -9.58 19.34 12.71
N VAL A 60 -8.52 18.74 13.23
CA VAL A 60 -7.97 17.48 12.70
C VAL A 60 -9.02 16.40 12.89
N GLN A 61 -9.39 15.63 11.87
CA GLN A 61 -10.35 14.51 12.02
C GLN A 61 -9.64 13.16 12.10
N GLY A 62 -8.45 13.09 11.51
CA GLY A 62 -7.63 11.89 11.47
C GLY A 62 -6.31 12.17 10.77
N TYR A 63 -5.62 11.09 10.45
CA TYR A 63 -4.33 11.11 9.75
C TYR A 63 -4.41 10.16 8.57
N PHE A 64 -4.01 10.68 7.42
CA PHE A 64 -3.78 9.90 6.22
C PHE A 64 -2.32 9.45 6.21
N LEU A 65 -2.10 8.14 6.22
CA LEU A 65 -0.78 7.52 6.21
C LEU A 65 -0.59 6.90 4.84
N THR A 66 0.47 7.28 4.14
CA THR A 66 0.77 6.72 2.84
C THR A 66 2.25 6.50 2.64
N LYS A 67 2.58 5.46 1.88
CA LYS A 67 3.92 5.20 1.40
C LYS A 67 3.83 5.05 -0.12
N LEU A 68 4.41 6.02 -0.82
CA LEU A 68 4.37 6.10 -2.27
C LEU A 68 5.76 5.88 -2.83
N SER A 69 5.90 4.93 -3.75
CA SER A 69 7.12 4.75 -4.54
C SER A 69 6.92 5.23 -5.97
N PHE A 70 8.01 5.37 -6.69
CA PHE A 70 8.01 6.07 -7.97
C PHE A 70 8.86 5.34 -9.00
N SER A 71 8.38 5.27 -10.23
CA SER A 71 9.25 5.07 -11.39
C SER A 71 9.63 6.45 -11.90
N ALA A 72 10.92 6.67 -12.09
CA ALA A 72 11.44 7.98 -12.48
C ALA A 72 12.64 7.87 -13.41
N THR A 73 12.89 8.92 -14.20
CA THR A 73 14.08 8.98 -15.06
C THR A 73 15.35 9.09 -14.21
N LYS A 74 16.40 8.33 -14.58
CA LYS A 74 17.69 8.37 -13.86
C LYS A 74 18.28 9.78 -13.83
N GLU A 75 18.18 10.50 -14.93
CA GLU A 75 18.69 11.87 -15.06
C GLU A 75 17.95 12.84 -14.14
N GLY A 76 16.61 12.79 -14.11
CA GLY A 76 15.81 13.67 -13.27
C GLY A 76 16.00 13.40 -11.77
N ILE A 77 16.14 12.13 -11.36
CA ILE A 77 16.43 11.77 -9.96
C ILE A 77 17.81 12.26 -9.51
N ASN A 78 18.80 12.26 -10.39
CA ASN A 78 20.14 12.77 -10.07
C ASN A 78 20.19 14.31 -9.97
N ASN A 79 19.23 15.00 -10.58
CA ASN A 79 19.18 16.47 -10.65
C ASN A 79 18.14 17.10 -9.71
N LEU A 80 17.60 16.34 -8.75
CA LEU A 80 16.59 16.86 -7.82
C LEU A 80 17.14 18.03 -6.98
N ARG A 81 16.39 19.14 -6.96
CA ARG A 81 16.75 20.34 -6.17
C ARG A 81 16.52 20.17 -4.67
N ALA A 82 15.66 19.25 -4.28
CA ALA A 82 15.34 18.90 -2.91
C ALA A 82 15.14 17.38 -2.81
N PRO A 83 15.26 16.78 -1.61
CA PRO A 83 15.03 15.35 -1.49
C PRO A 83 13.58 14.99 -1.85
N LEU A 84 13.39 13.87 -2.55
CA LEU A 84 12.09 13.48 -3.12
C LEU A 84 10.98 13.44 -2.06
N ARG A 85 11.28 12.88 -0.88
CA ARG A 85 10.32 12.80 0.24
C ARG A 85 9.72 14.16 0.60
N GLN A 86 10.53 15.22 0.62
CA GLN A 86 10.09 16.58 0.97
C GLN A 86 9.16 17.12 -0.10
N MET A 87 9.48 16.89 -1.39
CA MET A 87 8.62 17.29 -2.50
C MET A 87 7.30 16.53 -2.52
N VAL A 88 7.34 15.21 -2.29
CA VAL A 88 6.13 14.38 -2.16
C VAL A 88 5.27 14.85 -0.99
N THR A 89 5.88 15.12 0.15
CA THR A 89 5.17 15.64 1.33
C THR A 89 4.46 16.95 0.97
N ASP A 90 5.16 17.90 0.36
CA ASP A 90 4.61 19.19 -0.05
C ASP A 90 3.41 19.05 -1.01
N VAL A 91 3.54 18.21 -2.05
CA VAL A 91 2.44 17.90 -2.98
C VAL A 91 1.24 17.26 -2.26
N LEU A 92 1.48 16.35 -1.31
CA LEU A 92 0.41 15.71 -0.55
C LEU A 92 -0.30 16.70 0.39
N TYR A 93 0.42 17.64 1.01
CA TYR A 93 -0.18 18.71 1.80
C TYR A 93 -1.02 19.65 0.93
N ASP A 94 -0.51 20.06 -0.23
CA ASP A 94 -1.25 20.87 -1.21
C ASP A 94 -2.54 20.17 -1.66
N LEU A 95 -2.48 18.85 -1.88
CA LEU A 95 -3.60 18.05 -2.37
C LEU A 95 -4.68 17.80 -1.30
N LEU A 96 -4.25 17.37 -0.11
CA LEU A 96 -5.15 16.87 0.93
C LEU A 96 -5.60 17.95 1.91
N VAL A 97 -4.74 18.94 2.18
CA VAL A 97 -5.03 20.01 3.15
C VAL A 97 -5.41 21.30 2.44
N GLY A 98 -4.65 21.69 1.41
CA GLY A 98 -4.85 22.95 0.69
C GLY A 98 -6.08 22.95 -0.20
N SER A 99 -6.06 22.12 -1.25
CA SER A 99 -7.11 22.08 -2.28
C SER A 99 -8.32 21.22 -1.91
N LYS A 100 -8.20 20.35 -0.89
CA LYS A 100 -9.21 19.35 -0.50
C LYS A 100 -9.73 18.56 -1.71
N PHE A 101 -8.86 18.31 -2.68
CA PHE A 101 -9.23 17.72 -3.96
C PHE A 101 -9.78 16.30 -3.77
N ILE A 102 -9.33 15.61 -2.71
CA ILE A 102 -9.72 14.24 -2.39
C ILE A 102 -10.11 14.16 -0.92
N ASP A 103 -11.32 13.68 -0.62
CA ASP A 103 -11.76 13.40 0.74
C ASP A 103 -11.27 12.01 1.16
N VAL A 104 -10.06 11.97 1.71
CA VAL A 104 -9.46 10.74 2.24
C VAL A 104 -10.18 10.19 3.49
N ALA A 105 -11.08 10.97 4.11
CA ALA A 105 -11.89 10.48 5.22
C ALA A 105 -13.10 9.66 4.75
N ASP A 106 -13.54 9.83 3.50
CA ASP A 106 -14.59 9.03 2.89
C ASP A 106 -13.97 7.96 1.98
N THR A 107 -13.73 6.79 2.56
CA THR A 107 -13.14 5.65 1.86
C THR A 107 -14.01 5.11 0.73
N GLY A 108 -15.31 5.44 0.70
CA GLY A 108 -16.23 5.02 -0.36
C GLY A 108 -16.10 5.84 -1.65
N THR A 109 -15.55 7.05 -1.58
CA THR A 109 -15.43 7.97 -2.71
C THR A 109 -13.98 8.25 -3.12
N PHE A 110 -13.01 7.61 -2.46
CA PHE A 110 -11.59 7.78 -2.78
C PHE A 110 -11.24 7.18 -4.16
N ASP A 111 -10.96 8.05 -5.12
CA ASP A 111 -10.48 7.68 -6.45
C ASP A 111 -8.95 7.56 -6.46
N LEU A 112 -8.47 6.31 -6.32
CA LEU A 112 -7.05 5.99 -6.34
C LEU A 112 -6.37 6.35 -7.69
N PRO A 113 -6.90 5.97 -8.86
CA PRO A 113 -6.36 6.42 -10.16
C PRO A 113 -6.17 7.94 -10.25
N THR A 114 -7.17 8.72 -9.84
CA THR A 114 -7.09 10.19 -9.85
C THR A 114 -6.06 10.71 -8.85
N PHE A 115 -5.99 10.12 -7.65
CA PHE A 115 -4.94 10.43 -6.67
C PHE A 115 -3.54 10.24 -7.25
N LYS A 116 -3.25 9.06 -7.81
CA LYS A 116 -1.92 8.75 -8.39
C LYS A 116 -1.54 9.72 -9.49
N THR A 117 -2.49 10.03 -10.38
CA THR A 117 -2.28 10.96 -11.49
C THR A 117 -2.00 12.37 -10.98
N THR A 118 -2.79 12.85 -10.01
CA THR A 118 -2.64 14.19 -9.44
C THR A 118 -1.31 14.34 -8.70
N VAL A 119 -0.87 13.30 -7.97
CA VAL A 119 0.44 13.29 -7.31
C VAL A 119 1.57 13.34 -8.35
N LYS A 120 1.51 12.51 -9.39
CA LYS A 120 2.49 12.49 -10.49
C LYS A 120 2.61 13.88 -11.14
N ASP A 121 1.48 14.46 -11.51
CA ASP A 121 1.44 15.75 -12.20
C ASP A 121 1.90 16.89 -11.29
N GLY A 122 1.54 16.85 -9.99
CA GLY A 122 2.01 17.79 -9.00
C GLY A 122 3.54 17.75 -8.81
N LEU A 123 4.12 16.55 -8.79
CA LEU A 123 5.57 16.36 -8.70
C LEU A 123 6.28 16.87 -9.95
N ASN A 124 5.86 16.44 -11.14
CA ASN A 124 6.46 16.89 -12.40
C ASN A 124 6.32 18.39 -12.61
N LYS A 125 5.21 19.00 -12.18
CA LYS A 125 5.04 20.45 -12.20
C LYS A 125 6.06 21.17 -11.31
N LYS A 126 6.37 20.65 -10.12
CA LYS A 126 7.40 21.24 -9.22
C LYS A 126 8.82 21.00 -9.76
N LEU A 127 9.04 19.90 -10.48
CA LEU A 127 10.32 19.58 -11.10
C LEU A 127 10.56 20.38 -12.40
N GLY A 128 9.50 20.77 -13.09
CA GLY A 128 9.55 21.53 -14.33
C GLY A 128 9.78 20.67 -15.58
N GLU A 129 9.85 19.35 -15.43
CA GLU A 129 10.03 18.37 -16.48
C GLU A 129 9.35 17.04 -16.10
N GLU A 130 9.19 16.14 -17.06
CA GLU A 130 8.56 14.82 -16.84
C GLU A 130 9.57 13.82 -16.27
N VAL A 131 9.85 13.95 -14.96
CA VAL A 131 10.76 13.04 -14.23
C VAL A 131 10.06 11.79 -13.74
N ILE A 132 8.88 11.96 -13.14
CA ILE A 132 8.08 10.89 -12.53
C ILE A 132 7.16 10.32 -13.60
N THR A 133 7.35 9.05 -13.95
CA THR A 133 6.60 8.36 -14.99
C THR A 133 5.41 7.62 -14.40
N GLU A 134 5.61 7.01 -13.24
CA GLU A 134 4.58 6.27 -12.51
C GLU A 134 4.70 6.50 -11.01
N VAL A 135 3.54 6.60 -10.35
CA VAL A 135 3.43 6.55 -8.89
C VAL A 135 2.90 5.17 -8.52
N LEU A 136 3.46 4.54 -7.50
CA LEU A 136 3.00 3.27 -6.96
C LEU A 136 2.62 3.48 -5.49
N VAL A 137 1.56 2.80 -5.07
CA VAL A 137 1.09 2.86 -3.68
C VAL A 137 1.55 1.60 -2.98
N GLU A 138 2.50 1.74 -2.06
CA GLU A 138 2.95 0.64 -1.21
C GLU A 138 2.04 0.49 0.01
N GLN A 139 1.65 1.62 0.62
CA GLN A 139 0.75 1.66 1.77
C GLN A 139 -0.18 2.86 1.67
N LEU A 140 -1.43 2.66 2.09
CA LEU A 140 -2.45 3.70 2.11
C LEU A 140 -3.47 3.37 3.18
N GLU A 141 -3.51 4.20 4.22
CA GLU A 141 -4.31 3.99 5.41
C GLU A 141 -4.88 5.33 5.89
N TYR A 142 -6.06 5.29 6.50
CA TYR A 142 -6.64 6.43 7.20
C TYR A 142 -6.93 6.03 8.64
N LEU A 143 -6.39 6.80 9.58
CA LEU A 143 -6.62 6.63 11.02
C LEU A 143 -7.46 7.78 11.53
N THR A 144 -8.65 7.51 12.05
CA THR A 144 -9.44 8.54 12.73
C THR A 144 -8.76 8.97 14.03
N LYS A 145 -9.13 10.13 14.58
CA LYS A 145 -8.72 10.55 15.93
C LYS A 145 -8.93 9.46 16.98
N ASP A 146 -10.03 8.72 16.91
CA ASP A 146 -10.34 7.67 17.88
C ASP A 146 -9.50 6.41 17.66
N ASP A 147 -9.15 6.09 16.41
CA ASP A 147 -8.18 5.03 16.11
C ASP A 147 -6.80 5.35 16.70
N VAL A 148 -6.35 6.59 16.54
CA VAL A 148 -5.07 7.04 17.12
C VAL A 148 -5.10 6.96 18.64
N LYS A 149 -6.18 7.42 19.29
CA LYS A 149 -6.35 7.27 20.75
C LYS A 149 -6.34 5.81 21.17
N ARG A 150 -7.01 4.93 20.43
CA ARG A 150 -7.06 3.49 20.73
C ARG A 150 -5.67 2.86 20.64
N VAL A 151 -4.91 3.16 19.59
CA VAL A 151 -3.53 2.68 19.42
C VAL A 151 -2.62 3.20 20.53
N ALA A 152 -2.71 4.50 20.85
CA ALA A 152 -1.94 5.10 21.95
C ALA A 152 -2.29 4.46 23.31
N ASN A 153 -3.58 4.20 23.56
CA ASN A 153 -4.06 3.61 24.80
C ASN A 153 -3.89 2.09 24.88
N SER A 154 -3.62 1.40 23.77
CA SER A 154 -3.35 -0.05 23.77
C SER A 154 -2.11 -0.41 24.59
N GLN A 155 -1.19 0.53 24.80
CA GLN A 155 -0.08 0.35 25.74
C GLN A 155 -0.50 0.48 27.22
N ASN A 156 -1.63 1.13 27.50
CA ASN A 156 -2.21 1.29 28.84
C ASN A 156 -3.29 0.25 29.15
N VAL A 157 -3.62 -0.65 28.21
CA VAL A 157 -4.44 -1.83 28.53
C VAL A 157 -3.58 -2.76 29.37
N PRO A 158 -4.01 -3.15 30.59
CA PRO A 158 -3.27 -4.09 31.40
C PRO A 158 -2.98 -5.34 30.58
N ARG A 159 -1.70 -5.64 30.33
CA ARG A 159 -1.32 -6.89 29.67
C ARG A 159 -1.97 -8.01 30.45
N GLN A 160 -2.79 -8.83 29.78
CA GLN A 160 -3.35 -10.01 30.43
C GLN A 160 -2.17 -10.81 31.00
N LYS A 161 -2.26 -11.17 32.29
CA LYS A 161 -1.22 -11.99 32.92
C LYS A 161 -0.98 -13.21 32.03
N PRO A 162 0.27 -13.52 31.63
CA PRO A 162 0.55 -14.70 30.83
C PRO A 162 -0.10 -15.92 31.48
N VAL A 163 -0.87 -16.67 30.70
CA VAL A 163 -1.41 -17.94 31.18
C VAL A 163 -0.23 -18.91 31.28
N PRO A 164 0.03 -19.49 32.47
CA PRO A 164 1.13 -20.44 32.60
C PRO A 164 0.87 -21.64 31.69
N ILE A 165 1.90 -22.06 30.96
CA ILE A 165 1.84 -23.29 30.17
C ILE A 165 1.87 -24.45 31.17
N VAL A 166 0.77 -25.20 31.22
CA VAL A 166 0.61 -26.38 32.06
C VAL A 166 0.89 -27.62 31.22
N ASP A 167 1.74 -28.52 31.72
CA ASP A 167 1.95 -29.82 31.10
C ASP A 167 0.72 -30.74 31.29
N LYS A 168 0.74 -31.92 30.66
CA LYS A 168 -0.34 -32.92 30.74
C LYS A 168 -0.57 -33.47 32.16
N ASN A 169 0.37 -33.22 33.06
CA ASN A 169 0.40 -33.71 34.43
C ASN A 169 0.05 -32.60 35.43
N GLY A 170 -0.30 -31.39 34.97
CA GLY A 170 -0.68 -30.27 35.82
C GLY A 170 0.47 -29.39 36.30
N HIS A 171 1.71 -29.61 35.87
CA HIS A 171 2.85 -28.80 36.28
C HIS A 171 2.99 -27.56 35.41
N VAL A 172 3.18 -26.42 36.07
CA VAL A 172 3.54 -25.15 35.40
C VAL A 172 5.02 -25.14 35.06
N ALA A 173 5.36 -24.69 33.85
CA ALA A 173 6.74 -24.42 33.48
C ALA A 173 7.34 -23.43 34.50
N SER A 174 8.40 -23.85 35.20
CA SER A 174 9.10 -23.03 36.18
C SER A 174 10.53 -22.81 35.70
N ASP A 175 11.02 -21.58 35.78
CA ASP A 175 12.37 -21.16 35.38
C ASP A 175 13.50 -21.72 36.28
N LYS A 176 13.19 -22.75 37.07
CA LYS A 176 14.18 -23.43 37.90
C LYS A 176 14.96 -24.39 37.01
N LEU A 177 16.24 -24.10 36.81
CA LEU A 177 17.18 -25.05 36.26
C LEU A 177 17.07 -26.37 37.04
N PRO A 178 16.98 -27.53 36.35
CA PRO A 178 16.93 -28.82 37.03
C PRO A 178 18.18 -28.96 37.91
N GLU A 179 18.03 -29.47 39.14
CA GLU A 179 19.12 -29.55 40.13
C GLU A 179 20.38 -30.27 39.62
N GLY A 180 20.23 -31.15 38.63
CA GLY A 180 21.34 -31.80 37.93
C GLY A 180 22.22 -30.87 37.09
N ALA A 181 21.67 -29.75 36.58
CA ALA A 181 22.43 -28.74 35.83
C ALA A 181 23.26 -27.83 36.74
N VAL A 182 22.84 -27.63 37.99
CA VAL A 182 23.56 -26.81 38.98
C VAL A 182 24.83 -27.53 39.49
N LYS A 183 24.78 -28.86 39.67
CA LYS A 183 25.93 -29.66 40.10
C LYS A 183 27.04 -29.81 39.03
N ALA A 184 26.69 -29.72 37.74
CA ALA A 184 27.67 -29.82 36.66
C ALA A 184 28.57 -28.58 36.55
N SER A 185 28.13 -27.41 37.03
CA SER A 185 28.88 -26.15 36.97
C SER A 185 29.81 -25.92 38.17
N SER A 186 29.69 -26.70 39.25
CA SER A 186 30.49 -26.53 40.47
C SER A 186 31.64 -27.55 40.61
N SER A 187 31.92 -28.30 39.55
CA SER A 187 32.99 -29.30 39.51
C SER A 187 34.06 -28.88 38.49
N HIS A 188 34.71 -27.73 38.74
CA HIS A 188 35.99 -27.34 38.15
C HIS A 188 36.75 -26.45 39.12
#